data_AF-A0A6C0H4E0-F1
#
_entry.id   AF-A0A6C0H4E0-F1
#
_cell.length_a   1.000
_cell.length_b   1.000
_cell.length_c   1.000
_cell.angle_alpha   90.00
_cell.angle_beta   90.00
_cell.angle_gamma   90.00
#
_symmetry.space_group_name_H-M   'P 1'
#
loop_
_entity.id
_entity.type
_entity.pdbx_description
1 polymer ?
#
loop_
_entity_poly.entity_id
_entity_poly.type
_entity_poly.pdbx_seq_one_letter_code
_entity_poly.pdbx_strand_id
1 'polypeptide(L)'
;MSKTYIIDTIKQCIFTIIEEEYKNYLKSNSILLIQESELLQIVTEFYTSNVKTIKSKIRETLKDKFSEDYKSGLVENILLDIFQEKTMNIMKIVNELTIIQKKNLIEFNLPLVNNSLNLNISLVDNYIIINSVNPKNVAHASELYKCISKYKFLYSINDVLLHNYCNEEKINIIKETVNKSTNEVKIKCYYLKEL
;
A
#
# COMPACT_ATOMS: atom_id res chain seq x y z
N MET A 1 -4.23 -1.20 -35.83
CA MET A 1 -3.89 -1.53 -34.43
C MET A 1 -2.49 -2.15 -34.34
N SER A 2 -1.58 -1.55 -33.56
CA SER A 2 -0.25 -2.14 -33.32
C SER A 2 -0.31 -3.20 -32.22
N LYS A 3 0.47 -4.28 -32.36
CA LYS A 3 0.58 -5.35 -31.35
C LYS A 3 0.96 -4.79 -29.97
N THR A 4 1.85 -3.79 -29.95
CA THR A 4 2.30 -3.10 -28.74
C THR A 4 1.15 -2.47 -27.96
N TYR A 5 0.26 -1.73 -28.66
CA TYR A 5 -0.86 -1.05 -27.99
C TYR A 5 -1.86 -2.02 -27.35
N ILE A 6 -2.09 -3.18 -27.96
CA ILE A 6 -2.92 -4.26 -27.38
C ILE A 6 -2.27 -4.76 -26.09
N ILE A 7 -0.98 -5.09 -26.15
CA ILE A 7 -0.23 -5.63 -25.01
C ILE A 7 -0.29 -4.66 -23.84
N ASP A 8 -0.08 -3.36 -24.07
CA ASP A 8 -0.11 -2.35 -23.02
C ASP A 8 -1.51 -2.19 -22.43
N THR A 9 -2.55 -2.24 -23.27
CA THR A 9 -3.95 -2.23 -22.81
C THR A 9 -4.27 -3.44 -21.93
N ILE A 10 -3.78 -4.63 -22.32
CA ILE A 10 -3.95 -5.86 -21.54
C ILE A 10 -3.25 -5.73 -20.18
N LYS A 11 -1.98 -5.30 -20.17
CA LYS A 11 -1.21 -5.12 -18.91
C LYS A 11 -1.91 -4.14 -17.97
N GLN A 12 -2.40 -3.01 -18.51
CA GLN A 12 -3.14 -2.04 -17.71
C GLN A 12 -4.43 -2.64 -17.12
N CYS A 13 -5.17 -3.42 -17.92
CA CYS A 13 -6.37 -4.09 -17.45
C CYS A 13 -6.07 -5.09 -16.33
N ILE A 14 -5.02 -5.90 -16.48
CA ILE A 14 -4.56 -6.83 -15.44
C ILE A 14 -4.22 -6.05 -14.17
N PHE A 15 -3.37 -5.03 -14.27
CA PHE A 15 -2.95 -4.24 -13.12
C PHE A 15 -4.14 -3.61 -12.39
N THR A 16 -5.07 -2.99 -13.13
CA THR A 16 -6.26 -2.34 -12.55
C THR A 16 -7.11 -3.32 -11.72
N ILE A 17 -7.30 -4.55 -12.21
CA ILE A 17 -8.06 -5.57 -11.48
C ILE A 17 -7.32 -6.00 -10.22
N ILE A 18 -6.01 -6.25 -10.32
CA ILE A 18 -5.21 -6.67 -9.16
C ILE A 18 -5.07 -5.55 -8.13
N GLU A 19 -5.01 -4.30 -8.58
CA GLU A 19 -5.03 -3.12 -7.72
C GLU A 19 -6.36 -3.00 -6.96
N GLU A 20 -7.49 -3.30 -7.60
CA GLU A 20 -8.80 -3.34 -6.94
C GLU A 20 -8.86 -4.43 -5.85
N GLU A 21 -8.39 -5.64 -6.15
CA GLU A 21 -8.25 -6.72 -5.16
C GLU A 21 -7.33 -6.34 -4.00
N TYR A 22 -6.20 -5.70 -4.30
CA TYR A 22 -5.28 -5.16 -3.31
C TYR A 22 -5.96 -4.15 -2.39
N LYS A 23 -6.68 -3.16 -2.95
CA LYS A 23 -7.43 -2.16 -2.16
C LYS A 23 -8.50 -2.82 -1.28
N ASN A 24 -9.20 -3.81 -1.82
CA ASN A 24 -10.20 -4.59 -1.08
C ASN A 24 -9.56 -5.36 0.08
N TYR A 25 -8.39 -5.98 -0.13
CA TYR A 25 -7.65 -6.68 0.89
C TYR A 25 -7.18 -5.77 2.02
N LEU A 26 -6.64 -4.58 1.70
CA LEU A 26 -6.23 -3.62 2.73
C LEU A 26 -7.42 -3.22 3.62
N LYS A 27 -8.57 -2.95 2.99
CA LYS A 27 -9.80 -2.55 3.67
C LYS A 27 -10.37 -3.67 4.54
N SER A 28 -10.48 -4.88 4.00
CA SER A 28 -11.07 -6.02 4.73
C SER A 28 -10.22 -6.45 5.92
N ASN A 29 -8.89 -6.32 5.83
CA ASN A 29 -7.97 -6.64 6.92
C ASN A 29 -7.66 -5.43 7.83
N SER A 30 -8.21 -4.25 7.54
CA SER A 30 -7.97 -3.01 8.30
C SER A 30 -6.47 -2.72 8.47
N ILE A 31 -5.72 -2.81 7.37
CA ILE A 31 -4.28 -2.53 7.30
C ILE A 31 -4.00 -1.41 6.29
N LEU A 32 -2.81 -0.80 6.37
CA LEU A 32 -2.41 0.30 5.48
C LEU A 32 -1.59 -0.17 4.28
N LEU A 33 -0.86 -1.27 4.44
CA LEU A 33 -0.02 -1.89 3.42
C LEU A 33 0.23 -3.36 3.80
N ILE A 34 0.57 -4.18 2.81
CA ILE A 34 0.93 -5.59 3.00
C ILE A 34 2.42 -5.68 3.28
N GLN A 35 2.82 -6.54 4.22
CA GLN A 35 4.23 -6.76 4.54
C GLN A 35 4.99 -7.30 3.32
N GLU A 36 6.23 -6.85 3.11
CA GLU A 36 7.04 -7.19 1.93
C GLU A 36 7.26 -8.70 1.79
N SER A 37 7.36 -9.43 2.90
CA SER A 37 7.47 -10.89 2.94
C SER A 37 6.22 -11.64 2.46
N GLU A 38 5.05 -11.01 2.53
CA GLU A 38 3.75 -11.64 2.22
C GLU A 38 3.19 -11.18 0.87
N LEU A 39 3.64 -10.02 0.38
CA LEU A 39 3.09 -9.36 -0.81
C LEU A 39 3.11 -10.26 -2.04
N LEU A 40 4.20 -11.00 -2.28
CA LEU A 40 4.30 -11.92 -3.42
C LEU A 40 3.24 -13.02 -3.36
N GLN A 41 3.05 -13.62 -2.18
CA GLN A 41 2.08 -14.69 -1.99
C GLN A 41 0.65 -14.18 -2.21
N ILE A 42 0.31 -13.04 -1.59
CA ILE A 42 -1.03 -12.46 -1.67
C ILE A 42 -1.35 -11.99 -3.10
N VAL A 43 -0.41 -11.34 -3.79
CA VAL A 43 -0.62 -10.92 -5.20
C VAL A 43 -0.73 -12.13 -6.13
N THR A 44 0.00 -13.21 -5.85
CA THR A 44 -0.16 -14.47 -6.58
C THR A 44 -1.57 -15.02 -6.42
N GLU A 45 -2.13 -14.97 -5.21
CA GLU A 45 -3.51 -15.37 -4.95
C GLU A 45 -4.52 -14.49 -5.70
N PHE A 46 -4.37 -13.17 -5.68
CA PHE A 46 -5.22 -12.26 -6.46
C PHE A 46 -5.19 -12.60 -7.95
N TYR A 47 -3.99 -12.82 -8.49
CA TYR A 47 -3.82 -13.13 -9.91
C TYR A 47 -4.44 -14.48 -10.29
N THR A 48 -4.20 -15.51 -9.48
CA THR A 48 -4.61 -16.89 -9.79
C THR A 48 -6.11 -17.12 -9.60
N SER A 49 -6.70 -16.56 -8.53
CA SER A 49 -8.14 -16.62 -8.28
C SER A 49 -8.96 -15.88 -9.33
N ASN A 50 -8.41 -14.79 -9.90
CA ASN A 50 -9.12 -13.94 -10.85
C ASN A 50 -8.82 -14.21 -12.33
N VAL A 51 -8.05 -15.24 -12.70
CA VAL A 51 -7.65 -15.49 -14.11
C VAL A 51 -8.81 -15.45 -15.10
N LYS A 52 -9.95 -16.08 -14.77
CA LYS A 52 -11.12 -16.09 -15.65
C LYS A 52 -11.73 -14.69 -15.82
N THR A 53 -11.93 -14.00 -14.70
CA THR A 53 -12.45 -12.63 -14.65
C THR A 53 -11.57 -11.66 -15.42
N ILE A 54 -10.25 -11.72 -15.20
CA ILE A 54 -9.26 -10.90 -15.89
C ILE A 54 -9.35 -11.12 -17.40
N LYS A 55 -9.35 -12.37 -17.86
CA LYS A 55 -9.46 -12.69 -19.29
C LYS A 55 -10.78 -12.20 -19.89
N SER A 56 -11.90 -12.29 -19.18
CA SER A 56 -13.20 -11.77 -19.65
C SER A 56 -13.16 -10.26 -19.82
N LYS A 57 -12.75 -9.55 -18.77
CA LYS A 57 -12.73 -8.09 -18.73
C LYS A 57 -11.74 -7.49 -19.74
N ILE A 58 -10.62 -8.17 -20.00
CA ILE A 58 -9.72 -7.81 -21.10
C ILE A 58 -10.44 -7.89 -22.45
N ARG A 59 -11.14 -8.99 -22.74
CA ARG A 59 -11.84 -9.16 -24.02
C ARG A 59 -12.93 -8.12 -24.20
N GLU A 60 -13.70 -7.86 -23.15
CA GLU A 60 -14.72 -6.80 -23.14
C GLU A 60 -14.07 -5.44 -23.43
N THR A 61 -13.04 -5.06 -22.66
CA THR A 61 -12.33 -3.79 -22.84
C THR A 61 -11.75 -3.61 -24.24
N LEU A 62 -11.16 -4.66 -24.82
CA LEU A 62 -10.61 -4.60 -26.17
C LEU A 62 -11.71 -4.58 -27.24
N LYS A 63 -12.80 -5.33 -27.07
CA LYS A 63 -13.94 -5.25 -28.00
C LYS A 63 -14.56 -3.86 -28.00
N ASP A 64 -14.74 -3.26 -26.84
CA ASP A 64 -15.33 -1.93 -26.71
C ASP A 64 -14.42 -0.86 -27.33
N LYS A 65 -13.10 -0.94 -27.11
CA LYS A 65 -12.15 0.03 -27.64
C LYS A 65 -11.95 -0.02 -29.15
N PHE A 66 -12.11 -1.20 -29.76
CA PHE A 66 -11.71 -1.40 -31.16
C PHE A 66 -12.85 -1.83 -32.08
N SER A 67 -14.00 -2.20 -31.52
CA SER A 67 -15.23 -2.53 -32.25
C SER A 67 -14.96 -3.39 -33.51
N GLU A 68 -15.08 -2.82 -34.71
CA GLU A 68 -14.88 -3.51 -35.99
C GLU A 68 -13.42 -3.91 -36.27
N ASP A 69 -12.44 -3.22 -35.67
CA ASP A 69 -11.01 -3.53 -35.79
C ASP A 69 -10.55 -4.62 -34.79
N TYR A 70 -11.46 -5.19 -34.00
CA TYR A 70 -11.13 -6.21 -33.01
C TYR A 70 -10.71 -7.53 -33.65
N LYS A 71 -9.39 -7.81 -33.61
CA LYS A 71 -8.81 -9.05 -34.11
C LYS A 71 -8.79 -10.15 -33.05
N SER A 72 -9.90 -10.87 -32.91
CA SER A 72 -10.08 -11.92 -31.88
C SER A 72 -8.92 -12.92 -31.81
N GLY A 73 -8.50 -13.49 -32.94
CA GLY A 73 -7.41 -14.49 -32.97
C GLY A 73 -6.06 -13.92 -32.50
N LEU A 74 -5.75 -12.66 -32.83
CA LEU A 74 -4.54 -11.99 -32.35
C LEU A 74 -4.60 -11.77 -30.83
N VAL A 75 -5.76 -11.35 -30.31
CA VAL A 75 -5.96 -11.11 -28.88
C VAL A 75 -5.84 -12.41 -28.09
N GLU A 76 -6.44 -13.51 -28.56
CA GLU A 76 -6.31 -14.80 -27.87
C GLU A 76 -4.85 -15.29 -27.85
N ASN A 77 -4.10 -15.14 -28.95
CA ASN A 77 -2.68 -15.49 -28.97
C ASN A 77 -1.88 -14.68 -27.94
N ILE A 78 -2.09 -13.36 -27.87
CA ILE A 78 -1.42 -12.50 -26.88
C ILE A 78 -1.83 -12.88 -25.45
N LEU A 79 -3.11 -13.19 -25.21
CA LEU A 79 -3.58 -13.68 -23.92
C LEU A 79 -2.93 -15.00 -23.54
N LEU A 80 -2.74 -15.93 -24.48
CA LEU A 80 -2.03 -17.17 -24.20
C LEU A 80 -0.59 -16.89 -23.78
N ASP A 81 0.14 -16.09 -24.54
CA ASP A 81 1.54 -15.72 -24.25
C ASP A 81 1.67 -15.08 -22.85
N ILE A 82 0.86 -14.06 -22.57
CA ILE A 82 0.88 -13.34 -21.28
C ILE A 82 0.59 -14.27 -20.11
N PHE A 83 -0.40 -15.16 -20.23
CA PHE A 83 -0.76 -16.02 -19.10
C PHE A 83 0.16 -17.24 -18.95
N GLN A 84 0.92 -17.62 -19.98
CA GLN A 84 2.03 -18.57 -19.84
C GLN A 84 3.17 -17.97 -19.02
N GLU A 85 3.46 -16.67 -19.19
CA GLU A 85 4.47 -15.93 -18.41
C GLU A 85 3.96 -15.41 -17.05
N LYS A 86 3.04 -16.13 -16.40
CA LYS A 86 2.38 -15.67 -15.16
C LYS A 86 3.35 -15.19 -14.07
N THR A 87 4.47 -15.89 -13.87
CA THR A 87 5.44 -15.57 -12.81
C THR A 87 6.06 -14.20 -13.03
N MET A 88 6.48 -13.91 -14.27
CA MET A 88 7.06 -12.61 -14.61
C MET A 88 6.05 -11.47 -14.49
N ASN A 89 4.80 -11.73 -14.85
CA ASN A 89 3.74 -10.73 -14.74
C ASN A 89 3.37 -10.43 -13.28
N ILE A 90 3.28 -11.46 -12.44
CA ILE A 90 3.08 -11.30 -10.99
C ILE A 90 4.22 -10.48 -10.40
N MET A 91 5.48 -10.80 -10.71
CA MET A 91 6.64 -10.05 -10.19
C MET A 91 6.61 -8.56 -10.58
N LYS A 92 6.19 -8.24 -11.81
CA LYS A 92 6.02 -6.84 -12.23
C LYS A 92 4.95 -6.14 -11.39
N ILE A 93 3.80 -6.78 -11.18
CA ILE A 93 2.71 -6.22 -10.37
C ILE A 93 3.16 -6.02 -8.92
N VAL A 94 3.87 -6.99 -8.34
CA VAL A 94 4.45 -6.89 -6.99
C VAL A 94 5.39 -5.68 -6.89
N ASN A 95 6.24 -5.45 -7.89
CA ASN A 95 7.14 -4.29 -7.92
C ASN A 95 6.35 -2.97 -7.96
N GLU A 96 5.33 -2.86 -8.81
CA GLU A 96 4.48 -1.66 -8.90
C GLU A 96 3.77 -1.38 -7.58
N LEU A 97 3.14 -2.40 -6.96
CA LEU A 97 2.50 -2.26 -5.66
C LEU A 97 3.50 -1.90 -4.56
N THR A 98 4.72 -2.46 -4.60
CA THR A 98 5.80 -2.10 -3.67
C THR A 98 6.17 -0.62 -3.78
N ILE A 99 6.27 -0.10 -5.00
CA ILE A 99 6.55 1.31 -5.27
C ILE A 99 5.43 2.19 -4.70
N ILE A 100 4.17 1.82 -4.94
CA ILE A 100 2.99 2.53 -4.40
C ILE A 100 3.01 2.55 -2.87
N GLN A 101 3.26 1.41 -2.22
CA GLN A 101 3.35 1.32 -0.76
C GLN A 101 4.48 2.21 -0.20
N LYS A 102 5.66 2.16 -0.82
CA LYS A 102 6.84 2.93 -0.36
C LYS A 102 6.70 4.43 -0.60
N LYS A 103 6.03 4.85 -1.68
CA LYS A 103 5.77 6.28 -1.97
C LYS A 103 5.00 6.98 -0.86
N ASN A 104 4.13 6.26 -0.16
CA ASN A 104 3.23 6.79 0.86
C ASN A 104 3.74 6.59 2.30
N LEU A 105 4.87 5.89 2.48
CA LEU A 105 5.45 5.55 3.78
C LEU A 105 6.76 6.30 3.98
N ILE A 106 6.86 7.10 5.04
CA ILE A 106 8.10 7.79 5.41
C ILE A 106 8.50 7.49 6.84
N GLU A 107 9.80 7.31 7.04
CA GLU A 107 10.42 7.12 8.35
C GLU A 107 10.90 8.47 8.92
N PHE A 108 10.69 8.67 10.21
CA PHE A 108 11.13 9.83 10.98
C PHE A 108 11.81 9.38 12.27
N ASN A 109 12.87 10.08 12.67
CA ASN A 109 13.44 9.96 14.01
C ASN A 109 12.90 11.12 14.86
N LEU A 110 12.09 10.80 15.87
CA LEU A 110 11.44 11.77 16.73
C LEU A 110 12.21 11.93 18.03
N PRO A 111 12.64 13.15 18.39
CA PRO A 111 13.15 13.40 19.71
C PRO A 111 12.02 13.26 20.73
N LEU A 112 12.31 12.57 21.83
CA LEU A 112 11.42 12.48 22.98
C LEU A 112 11.67 13.70 23.89
N VAL A 113 10.62 14.48 24.09
CA VAL A 113 10.64 15.59 25.06
C VAL A 113 9.67 15.25 26.18
N ASN A 114 10.17 15.14 27.42
CA ASN A 114 9.40 14.73 28.59
C ASN A 114 8.70 13.36 28.40
N ASN A 115 9.42 12.37 27.87
CA ASN A 115 8.89 11.03 27.57
C ASN A 115 7.59 11.07 26.74
N SER A 116 7.53 11.99 25.76
CA SER A 116 6.37 12.16 24.89
C SER A 116 6.78 12.21 23.42
N LEU A 117 5.93 11.61 22.58
CA LEU A 117 5.99 11.76 21.13
C LEU A 117 5.60 13.17 20.66
N ASN A 118 4.94 13.97 21.51
CA ASN A 118 4.32 15.25 21.13
C ASN A 118 3.35 15.13 19.93
N LEU A 119 2.78 13.94 19.72
CA LEU A 119 1.72 13.66 18.75
C LEU A 119 0.40 13.46 19.49
N ASN A 120 -0.67 14.10 19.03
CA ASN A 120 -2.02 13.73 19.39
C ASN A 120 -2.46 12.60 18.47
N ILE A 121 -2.68 11.42 19.04
CA ILE A 121 -3.10 10.23 18.30
C ILE A 121 -4.45 9.71 18.78
N SER A 122 -5.24 9.15 17.85
CA SER A 122 -6.46 8.41 18.14
C SER A 122 -6.39 7.02 17.52
N LEU A 123 -7.25 6.11 18.00
CA LEU A 123 -7.36 4.75 17.50
C LEU A 123 -8.75 4.55 16.91
N VAL A 124 -8.82 4.25 15.61
CA VAL A 124 -10.08 4.07 14.87
C VAL A 124 -9.91 2.90 13.90
N ASP A 125 -10.81 1.91 13.95
CA ASP A 125 -10.85 0.79 13.00
C ASP A 125 -9.49 0.13 12.74
N ASN A 126 -8.74 -0.17 13.82
CA ASN A 126 -7.39 -0.75 13.78
C ASN A 126 -6.25 0.23 13.37
N TYR A 127 -6.56 1.48 13.03
CA TYR A 127 -5.58 2.48 12.63
C TYR A 127 -5.23 3.44 13.77
N ILE A 128 -3.94 3.78 13.90
CA ILE A 128 -3.50 4.90 14.73
C ILE A 128 -3.44 6.16 13.88
N ILE A 129 -4.37 7.08 14.12
CA ILE A 129 -4.51 8.33 13.39
C ILE A 129 -3.74 9.42 14.12
N ILE A 130 -2.93 10.17 13.38
CA ILE A 130 -2.27 11.38 13.87
C ILE A 130 -3.25 12.54 13.67
N ASN A 131 -3.84 13.03 14.76
CA ASN A 131 -4.83 14.12 14.71
C ASN A 131 -4.14 15.48 14.59
N SER A 132 -3.06 15.67 15.33
CA SER A 132 -2.28 16.91 15.33
C SER A 132 -0.92 16.70 15.99
N VAL A 133 -0.05 17.68 15.83
CA VAL A 133 1.23 17.78 16.53
C VAL A 133 1.13 18.83 17.62
N ASN A 134 1.75 18.61 18.79
CA ASN A 134 1.80 19.60 19.86
C ASN A 134 3.10 20.41 19.79
N PRO A 135 3.08 21.63 19.23
CA PRO A 135 4.30 22.40 18.97
C PRO A 135 4.94 22.97 20.23
N LYS A 136 4.23 23.00 21.37
CA LYS A 136 4.63 23.76 22.57
C LYS A 136 6.00 23.33 23.13
N ASN A 137 6.37 22.07 22.98
CA ASN A 137 7.59 21.50 23.57
C ASN A 137 8.69 21.19 22.55
N VAL A 138 8.46 21.46 21.26
CA VAL A 138 9.32 20.97 20.16
C VAL A 138 9.74 22.09 19.21
N ALA A 139 9.89 23.32 19.71
CA ALA A 139 10.31 24.48 18.91
C ALA A 139 11.60 24.22 18.12
N HIS A 140 12.57 23.52 18.73
CA HIS A 140 13.84 23.12 18.11
C HIS A 140 13.69 22.09 16.99
N ALA A 141 12.57 21.37 16.92
CA ALA A 141 12.27 20.36 15.91
C ALA A 141 11.03 20.73 15.07
N SER A 142 10.67 22.02 15.02
CA SER A 142 9.39 22.47 14.45
C SER A 142 9.17 22.05 12.99
N GLU A 143 10.22 21.98 12.18
CA GLU A 143 10.14 21.53 10.78
C GLU A 143 9.83 20.03 10.65
N LEU A 144 10.44 19.19 11.49
CA LEU A 144 10.15 17.76 11.55
C LEU A 144 8.65 17.52 11.84
N TYR A 145 8.12 18.17 12.87
CA TYR A 145 6.72 18.02 13.24
C TYR A 145 5.75 18.60 12.19
N LYS A 146 6.14 19.67 11.48
CA LYS A 146 5.40 20.14 10.29
C LYS A 146 5.38 19.08 9.19
N CYS A 147 6.48 18.37 8.94
CA CYS A 147 6.52 17.28 7.99
C CYS A 147 5.62 16.11 8.43
N ILE A 148 5.69 15.70 9.70
CA ILE A 148 4.84 14.63 10.26
C ILE A 148 3.36 14.97 10.14
N SER A 149 2.98 16.25 10.34
CA SER A 149 1.58 16.69 10.22
C SER A 149 0.96 16.51 8.82
N LYS A 150 1.79 16.25 7.80
CA LYS A 150 1.33 15.91 6.45
C LYS A 150 0.87 14.46 6.33
N TYR A 151 1.14 13.61 7.32
CA TYR A 151 0.78 12.19 7.34
C TYR A 151 -0.42 11.95 8.23
N LYS A 152 -1.22 10.94 7.88
CA LYS A 152 -2.48 10.67 8.57
C LYS A 152 -2.35 9.55 9.60
N PHE A 153 -1.47 8.59 9.36
CA PHE A 153 -1.38 7.38 10.18
C PHE A 153 0.01 7.16 10.75
N LEU A 154 0.07 6.68 11.98
CA LEU A 154 1.26 6.09 12.57
C LEU A 154 1.24 4.59 12.27
N TYR A 155 2.20 4.12 11.47
CA TYR A 155 2.27 2.75 11.00
C TYR A 155 3.12 1.85 11.91
N SER A 156 4.28 2.33 12.34
CA SER A 156 5.18 1.60 13.23
C SER A 156 5.95 2.52 14.16
N ILE A 157 6.44 1.96 15.28
CA ILE A 157 7.35 2.61 16.22
C ILE A 157 8.49 1.66 16.58
N ASN A 158 9.75 2.10 16.45
CA ASN A 158 10.97 1.28 16.57
C ASN A 158 10.84 -0.08 15.87
N ASP A 159 10.41 -0.04 14.61
CA ASP A 159 10.15 -1.20 13.74
C ASP A 159 9.06 -2.19 14.21
N VAL A 160 8.38 -1.88 15.32
CA VAL A 160 7.17 -2.61 15.76
C VAL A 160 5.99 -2.17 14.91
N LEU A 161 5.45 -3.10 14.12
CA LEU A 161 4.29 -2.89 13.25
C LEU A 161 3.02 -2.85 14.10
N LEU A 162 2.36 -1.68 14.17
CA LEU A 162 1.23 -1.48 15.06
C LEU A 162 -0.03 -2.23 14.61
N HIS A 163 -0.13 -2.61 13.33
CA HIS A 163 -1.28 -3.37 12.84
C HIS A 163 -1.27 -4.85 13.25
N ASN A 164 -0.15 -5.37 13.77
CA ASN A 164 -0.04 -6.75 14.24
C ASN A 164 -0.65 -7.00 15.63
N TYR A 165 -1.13 -5.94 16.29
CA TYR A 165 -1.60 -5.97 17.67
C TYR A 165 -3.07 -5.58 17.75
N CYS A 166 -3.77 -6.01 18.80
CA CYS A 166 -5.14 -5.57 19.01
C CYS A 166 -5.18 -4.12 19.51
N ASN A 167 -6.35 -3.48 19.39
CA ASN A 167 -6.51 -2.06 19.70
C ASN A 167 -6.07 -1.68 21.13
N GLU A 168 -6.37 -2.53 22.11
CA GLU A 168 -6.03 -2.32 23.52
C GLU A 168 -4.51 -2.35 23.75
N GLU A 169 -3.78 -3.15 22.97
CA GLU A 169 -2.33 -3.33 23.10
C GLU A 169 -1.53 -2.20 22.44
N LYS A 170 -1.98 -1.66 21.31
CA LYS A 170 -1.19 -0.69 20.52
C LYS A 170 -0.76 0.53 21.32
N ILE A 171 -1.66 1.08 22.13
CA ILE A 171 -1.36 2.25 22.95
C ILE A 171 -0.35 1.90 24.05
N ASN A 172 -0.45 0.71 24.63
CA ASN A 172 0.50 0.24 25.64
C ASN A 172 1.88 0.01 25.01
N ILE A 173 1.95 -0.59 23.82
CA ILE A 173 3.20 -0.75 23.07
C ILE A 173 3.86 0.59 22.82
N ILE A 174 3.12 1.59 22.32
CA ILE A 174 3.67 2.93 22.10
C ILE A 174 4.21 3.52 23.40
N LYS A 175 3.45 3.45 24.49
CA LYS A 175 3.88 3.97 25.81
C LYS A 175 5.14 3.28 26.30
N GLU A 176 5.19 1.95 26.22
CA GLU A 176 6.35 1.17 26.62
C GLU A 176 7.58 1.50 25.77
N THR A 177 7.42 1.60 24.46
CA THR A 177 8.52 1.95 23.56
C THR A 177 9.06 3.35 23.87
N VAL A 178 8.19 4.32 24.15
CA VAL A 178 8.59 5.67 24.56
C VAL A 178 9.32 5.65 25.90
N ASN A 179 8.82 4.90 26.90
CA ASN A 179 9.44 4.82 28.22
C ASN A 179 10.80 4.09 28.22
N LYS A 180 10.98 3.11 27.34
CA LYS A 180 12.24 2.35 27.18
C LYS A 180 13.28 3.10 26.33
N SER A 181 12.84 4.08 25.55
CA SER A 181 13.71 4.88 24.69
C SER A 181 14.23 6.11 25.45
N THR A 182 15.51 6.42 25.31
CA THR A 182 16.16 7.49 26.09
C THR A 182 16.01 8.87 25.46
N ASN A 183 16.28 9.01 24.16
CA ASN A 183 16.37 10.32 23.50
C ASN A 183 15.47 10.44 22.28
N GLU A 184 15.27 9.37 21.53
CA GLU A 184 14.52 9.38 20.29
C GLU A 184 13.80 8.06 20.03
N VAL A 185 12.78 8.12 19.18
CA VAL A 185 12.11 6.94 18.64
C VAL A 185 12.02 7.06 17.13
N LYS A 186 12.20 5.94 16.45
CA LYS A 186 11.94 5.82 15.03
C LYS A 186 10.47 5.56 14.82
N ILE A 187 9.79 6.35 14.00
CA ILE A 187 8.43 6.04 13.57
C ILE A 187 8.36 5.94 12.06
N LYS A 188 7.42 5.13 11.57
CA LYS A 188 7.00 5.19 10.16
C LYS A 188 5.58 5.75 10.11
N CYS A 189 5.39 6.78 9.32
CA CYS A 189 4.09 7.39 9.09
C CYS A 189 3.62 7.10 7.67
N TYR A 190 2.31 6.93 7.52
CA TYR A 190 1.69 6.65 6.22
C TYR A 190 0.69 7.75 5.85
N TYR A 191 0.68 8.11 4.56
CA TYR A 191 -0.26 9.09 4.02
C TYR A 191 -0.99 8.56 2.79
N LEU A 192 -2.32 8.65 2.81
CA LEU A 192 -3.17 8.31 1.67
C LEU A 192 -3.22 9.50 0.70
N LYS A 193 -2.11 9.81 0.01
CA LYS A 193 -2.16 10.72 -1.14
C LYS A 193 -2.46 9.88 -2.37
N GLU A 194 -3.76 9.68 -2.60
CA GLU A 194 -4.33 8.97 -3.77
C GLU A 194 -4.01 7.47 -3.79
N LEU A 195 -5.03 6.66 -3.49
CA LEU A 195 -5.14 5.27 -3.96
C LEU A 195 -6.02 5.28 -5.21
#